data_AF-A0A229SMR5-F1
#
_entry.id   AF-A0A229SMR5-F1
#
_cell.length_a   1.000
_cell.length_b   1.000
_cell.length_c   1.000
_cell.angle_alpha   90.00
_cell.angle_beta   90.00
_cell.angle_gamma   90.00
#
_symmetry.space_group_name_H-M   'P 1'
#
loop_
_entity.id
_entity.type
_entity.pdbx_description
1 polymer ?
#
loop_
_entity_poly.entity_id
_entity_poly.type
_entity_poly.pdbx_seq_one_letter_code
_entity_poly.pdbx_strand_id
1 'polypeptide(L)' 'MDTPPASTADTRDQQIAGLRAAIRRAIPLLSFAAGREAAKDPRQAGLLLAAADDMTELLNRTAP' A
#
# COMPACT_ATOMS: atom_id res chain seq x y z
N MET A 1 1.23 37.45 9.62
CA MET A 1 1.20 36.61 8.40
C MET A 1 0.25 35.47 8.70
N ASP A 2 -1.05 35.69 8.48
CA ASP A 2 -2.07 34.65 8.59
C ASP A 2 -1.88 33.66 7.44
N THR A 3 -1.55 32.42 7.77
CA THR A 3 -1.51 31.33 6.79
C THR A 3 -2.96 31.04 6.37
N PRO A 4 -3.31 31.09 5.08
CA PRO A 4 -4.66 30.73 4.65
C PRO A 4 -4.95 29.28 5.05
N PRO A 5 -6.20 28.94 5.43
CA PRO A 5 -6.55 27.58 5.78
C PRO A 5 -6.21 26.67 4.60
N ALA A 6 -5.53 25.55 4.88
CA ALA A 6 -5.24 24.55 3.86
C ALA A 6 -6.52 24.18 3.12
N SER A 7 -6.47 24.18 1.79
CA SER A 7 -7.65 23.87 1.00
C SER A 7 -8.07 22.42 1.29
N THR A 8 -9.37 22.12 1.21
CA THR A 8 -9.85 20.73 1.39
C THR A 8 -9.20 19.77 0.39
N ALA A 9 -8.80 20.26 -0.79
CA ALA A 9 -8.03 19.52 -1.77
C ALA A 9 -6.64 19.13 -1.24
N ASP A 10 -5.89 20.07 -0.64
CA ASP A 10 -4.56 19.81 -0.06
C ASP A 10 -4.62 18.73 1.03
N THR A 11 -5.67 18.76 1.86
CA THR A 11 -5.85 17.76 2.92
C THR A 11 -6.12 16.37 2.35
N ARG A 12 -6.98 16.27 1.32
CA ARG A 12 -7.27 14.99 0.65
C ARG A 12 -6.01 14.42 -0.01
N ASP A 13 -5.22 15.26 -0.67
CA ASP A 13 -4.02 14.83 -1.37
C ASP A 13 -2.93 14.35 -0.40
N GLN A 14 -2.78 15.02 0.75
CA GLN A 14 -1.91 14.55 1.83
C GLN A 14 -2.35 13.20 2.40
N GLN A 15 -3.66 12.99 2.60
CA GLN A 15 -4.20 11.71 3.06
C GLN A 15 -3.95 10.59 2.04
N ILE A 16 -4.18 10.86 0.75
CA ILE A 16 -3.90 9.91 -0.34
C ILE A 16 -2.41 9.60 -0.40
N ALA A 17 -1.53 10.58 -0.26
CA ALA A 17 -0.08 10.37 -0.22
C ALA A 17 0.34 9.50 0.98
N GLY A 18 -0.23 9.75 2.16
CA GLY A 18 -0.01 8.93 3.35
C GLY A 18 -0.47 7.48 3.17
N LEU A 19 -1.65 7.27 2.57
CA LEU A 19 -2.16 5.94 2.25
C LEU A 19 -1.25 5.21 1.26
N ARG A 20 -0.82 5.88 0.18
CA ARG A 20 0.13 5.31 -0.80
C ARG A 20 1.44 4.90 -0.13
N ALA A 21 1.97 5.73 0.77
CA ALA A 21 3.20 5.42 1.51
C ALA A 21 3.02 4.18 2.42
N ALA A 22 1.89 4.07 3.12
CA ALA A 22 1.58 2.92 3.96
C ALA A 22 1.49 1.63 3.14
N ILE A 23 0.80 1.65 2.00
CA ILE A 23 0.66 0.49 1.10
C ILE A 23 2.03 0.09 0.53
N ARG A 24 2.84 1.05 0.07
CA ARG A 24 4.21 0.79 -0.42
C ARG A 24 5.08 0.08 0.62
N ARG A 25 4.90 0.40 1.90
CA ARG A 25 5.63 -0.27 3.00
C ARG A 25 5.10 -1.67 3.29
N ALA A 26 3.80 -1.91 3.12
CA ALA A 26 3.17 -3.20 3.42
C ALA A 26 3.53 -4.30 2.40
N ILE A 27 3.60 -3.95 1.11
CA ILE A 27 3.89 -4.89 0.01
C ILE A 27 5.12 -5.79 0.29
N PRO A 28 6.33 -5.27 0.58
CA PRO A 28 7.49 -6.13 0.81
C PRO A 28 7.37 -7.00 2.08
N LEU A 29 6.59 -6.55 3.07
CA LEU A 29 6.33 -7.36 4.29
C LEU A 29 5.44 -8.56 3.97
N LEU A 30 4.43 -8.37 3.12
CA LEU A 30 3.55 -9.45 2.64
C LEU A 30 4.32 -10.45 1.78
N SER A 31 5.14 -9.97 0.83
CA SER A 31 5.99 -10.86 0.01
C SER A 31 6.99 -11.65 0.85
N PHE A 32 7.59 -11.03 1.88
CA PHE A 32 8.47 -11.73 2.82
C PHE A 32 7.72 -12.79 3.63
N ALA A 33 6.53 -12.45 4.15
CA ALA A 33 5.69 -13.40 4.88
C ALA A 33 5.27 -14.59 4.00
N ALA A 34 4.93 -14.33 2.73
CA ALA A 34 4.63 -15.37 1.77
C ALA A 34 5.81 -16.34 1.57
N GLY A 35 7.02 -15.80 1.41
CA GLY A 35 8.24 -16.61 1.29
C GLY A 35 8.49 -17.49 2.52
N ARG A 36 8.20 -16.98 3.72
CA ARG A 36 8.29 -17.77 4.97
C ARG A 36 7.27 -18.90 5.03
N GLU A 37 6.08 -18.69 4.49
CA GLU A 37 4.97 -19.65 4.55
C GLU A 37 5.02 -20.70 3.43
N ALA A 38 5.69 -20.40 2.31
CA ALA A 38 5.67 -21.21 1.09
C ALA A 38 6.00 -22.70 1.28
N ALA A 39 6.87 -23.06 2.22
CA ALA A 39 7.24 -24.45 2.49
C ALA A 39 6.23 -25.20 3.39
N LYS A 40 5.41 -24.48 4.16
CA LYS A 40 4.49 -25.03 5.16
C LYS A 40 3.04 -25.01 4.68
N ASP A 41 2.64 -23.87 4.11
CA ASP A 41 1.32 -23.68 3.51
C ASP A 41 1.45 -22.86 2.22
N PRO A 42 1.63 -23.55 1.07
CA PRO A 42 1.70 -22.90 -0.23
C PRO A 42 0.44 -22.10 -0.60
N ARG A 43 -0.73 -22.48 -0.07
CA ARG A 43 -1.98 -21.74 -0.34
C ARG A 43 -1.97 -20.40 0.37
N GLN A 44 -1.58 -20.39 1.65
CA GLN A 44 -1.45 -19.16 2.42
C GLN A 44 -0.38 -18.24 1.82
N ALA A 45 0.75 -18.79 1.36
CA ALA A 45 1.76 -18.02 0.63
C ALA A 45 1.19 -17.38 -0.65
N GLY A 46 0.39 -18.12 -1.42
CA GLY A 46 -0.31 -17.60 -2.60
C GLY A 46 -1.26 -16.45 -2.28
N LEU A 47 -2.04 -16.54 -1.20
CA LEU A 47 -2.94 -15.46 -0.76
C LEU A 47 -2.17 -14.19 -0.37
N LEU A 48 -1.02 -14.34 0.29
CA LEU A 48 -0.17 -13.21 0.69
C LEU A 48 0.47 -12.52 -0.53
N LEU A 49 0.90 -13.30 -1.53
CA LEU A 49 1.41 -12.74 -2.79
C LEU A 49 0.30 -12.04 -3.58
N ALA A 50 -0.86 -12.66 -3.72
CA ALA A 50 -2.01 -12.04 -4.39
C ALA A 50 -2.40 -10.70 -3.75
N ALA A 51 -2.43 -10.65 -2.41
CA ALA A 51 -2.69 -9.40 -1.70
C ALA A 51 -1.61 -8.31 -1.97
N ALA A 52 -0.35 -8.71 -2.10
CA ALA A 52 0.74 -7.78 -2.44
C ALA A 52 0.62 -7.27 -3.89
N ASP A 53 0.19 -8.12 -4.81
CA ASP A 53 -0.06 -7.77 -6.22
C ASP A 53 -1.25 -6.81 -6.35
N ASP A 54 -2.37 -7.11 -5.68
CA ASP A 54 -3.56 -6.24 -5.63
C ASP A 54 -3.21 -4.83 -5.10
N MET A 55 -2.40 -4.77 -4.04
CA MET A 55 -1.90 -3.52 -3.48
C MET A 55 -0.99 -2.76 -4.44
N THR A 56 -0.17 -3.47 -5.21
CA THR A 56 0.70 -2.89 -6.24
C THR A 56 -0.13 -2.31 -7.39
N GLU A 57 -1.16 -3.03 -7.84
CA GLU A 57 -2.09 -2.55 -8.87
C GLU A 57 -2.83 -1.30 -8.41
N LEU A 58 -3.33 -1.29 -7.17
CA LEU A 58 -3.99 -0.12 -6.59
C LEU A 58 -3.07 1.10 -6.55
N LEU A 59 -1.81 0.92 -6.18
CA LEU A 59 -0.81 2.00 -6.20
C LEU A 59 -0.58 2.54 -7.61
N ASN A 60 -0.51 1.66 -8.61
CA ASN A 60 -0.30 2.06 -10.01
C ASN A 60 -1.51 2.82 -10.56
N ARG A 61 -2.73 2.35 -10.27
CA ARG A 61 -3.98 3.02 -10.67
C ARG A 61 -4.18 4.37 -10.00
N THR A 62 -3.66 4.50 -8.79
CA THR A 62 -3.72 5.74 -8.05
C THR A 62 -2.44 6.54 -8.21
N ALA A 63 -1.50 6.23 -9.10
CA ALA A 63 -0.36 7.13 -9.33
C ALA A 63 -0.86 8.52 -9.84
N PRO A 64 -0.19 9.62 -9.48
CA PRO A 64 -0.52 10.94 -10.01
C PRO A 64 -0.29 11.02 -11.53
#